data_AF-A0A535YDJ0-F1
#
_entry.id   AF-A0A535YDJ0-F1
#
_cell.length_a   1.000
_cell.length_b   1.000
_cell.length_c   1.000
_cell.angle_alpha   90.00
_cell.angle_beta   90.00
_cell.angle_gamma   90.00
#
_symmetry.space_group_name_H-M   'P 1'
#
loop_
_entity.id
_entity.type
_entity.pdbx_description
1 polymer ?
#
loop_
_entity_poly.entity_id
_entity_poly.type
_entity_poly.pdbx_seq_one_letter_code
_entity_poly.pdbx_strand_id
1 'polypeptide(L)'
;KQMDATIEAICESLSATPMTREQLGEGVARRVGRWAVLRSVGAFGGQWPVWQAGIGGAAMRGALVFGPPVGARVTFVRASDWLGKITSPPESQAQRELMRRYLGAYGPATDAEFAQWAFIEPRRAGELAKALGDAIEEVDVEGHRAWQIAGDRPGRASTSTLLLPRFDCYAVGSHPRDVVAPPDVVARAAATGLLTRGAGSGHAFLVGPMPVLLVDGTVGGIWESTRTAKHIAIRVQPLITLDAKRRRSLERAVMRIGEMVGLESSIAIGKVSTRPHL
;
A
#
# COMPACT_ATOMS: atom_id res chain seq x y z
N LYS A 1 -13.69 -17.90 18.24
CA LYS A 1 -13.29 -18.78 19.37
C LYS A 1 -11.81 -19.15 19.31
N GLN A 2 -11.35 -20.04 18.41
CA GLN A 2 -9.91 -20.39 18.34
C GLN A 2 -9.02 -19.22 17.88
N MET A 3 -9.49 -18.39 16.93
CA MET A 3 -8.77 -17.19 16.50
C MET A 3 -8.69 -16.13 17.60
N ASP A 4 -9.79 -15.87 18.30
CA ASP A 4 -9.80 -14.88 19.39
C ASP A 4 -8.85 -15.28 20.53
N ALA A 5 -8.88 -16.55 20.94
CA ALA A 5 -7.96 -17.09 21.93
C ALA A 5 -6.50 -17.01 21.45
N THR A 6 -6.26 -17.20 20.15
CA THR A 6 -4.92 -17.02 19.56
C THR A 6 -4.47 -15.57 19.64
N ILE A 7 -5.34 -14.62 19.29
CA ILE A 7 -5.03 -13.18 19.35
C ILE A 7 -4.75 -12.75 20.78
N GLU A 8 -5.57 -13.19 21.74
CA GLU A 8 -5.36 -12.93 23.17
C GLU A 8 -4.03 -13.51 23.66
N ALA A 9 -3.73 -14.76 23.32
CA ALA A 9 -2.45 -15.39 23.65
C ALA A 9 -1.25 -14.65 23.04
N ILE A 10 -1.37 -14.10 21.82
CA ILE A 10 -0.34 -13.22 21.25
C ILE A 10 -0.19 -11.98 22.12
N CYS A 11 -1.30 -11.28 22.41
CA CYS A 11 -1.29 -10.05 23.21
C CYS A 11 -0.63 -10.25 24.58
N GLU A 12 -0.90 -11.36 25.26
CA GLU A 12 -0.32 -11.69 26.55
C GLU A 12 1.14 -12.15 26.47
N SER A 13 1.56 -12.73 25.35
CA SER A 13 2.93 -13.22 25.15
C SER A 13 3.96 -12.13 24.88
N LEU A 14 3.51 -10.96 24.43
CA LEU A 14 4.39 -9.84 24.09
C LEU A 14 5.12 -9.28 25.33
N SER A 15 6.24 -8.61 25.09
CA SER A 15 6.99 -7.90 26.12
C SER A 15 7.61 -6.63 25.56
N ALA A 16 8.22 -5.81 26.42
CA ALA A 16 9.04 -4.69 26.01
C ALA A 16 10.30 -5.12 25.22
N THR A 17 10.79 -6.35 25.43
CA THR A 17 11.96 -6.88 24.71
C THR A 17 11.55 -7.40 23.33
N PRO A 18 12.29 -7.09 22.25
CA PRO A 18 12.01 -7.61 20.92
C PRO A 18 12.00 -9.14 20.86
N MET A 19 10.89 -9.72 20.41
CA MET A 19 10.71 -11.17 20.30
C MET A 19 10.66 -11.58 18.83
N THR A 20 11.43 -12.59 18.43
CA THR A 20 11.30 -13.17 17.09
C THR A 20 9.97 -13.92 16.93
N ARG A 21 9.62 -14.28 15.68
CA ARG A 21 8.44 -15.13 15.43
C ARG A 21 8.49 -16.44 16.20
N GLU A 22 9.66 -17.05 16.32
CA GLU A 22 9.86 -18.32 17.01
C GLU A 22 9.57 -18.16 18.51
N GLN A 23 10.19 -17.15 19.15
CA GLN A 23 10.00 -16.86 20.58
C GLN A 23 8.54 -16.48 20.90
N LEU A 24 7.91 -15.66 20.05
CA LEU A 24 6.50 -15.31 20.21
C LEU A 24 5.61 -16.54 20.03
N GLY A 25 5.90 -17.39 19.04
CA GLY A 25 5.19 -18.65 18.80
C GLY A 25 5.28 -19.62 19.98
N GLU A 26 6.45 -19.74 20.62
CA GLU A 26 6.62 -20.52 21.86
C GLU A 26 5.80 -19.94 23.02
N GLY A 27 5.76 -18.61 23.15
CA GLY A 27 4.92 -17.91 24.11
C GLY A 27 3.43 -18.20 23.91
N VAL A 28 2.95 -18.18 22.67
CA VAL A 28 1.57 -18.50 22.31
C VAL A 28 1.27 -19.98 22.56
N ALA A 29 2.16 -20.89 22.13
CA ALA A 29 1.97 -22.33 22.33
C ALA A 29 1.88 -22.73 23.80
N ARG A 30 2.62 -22.05 24.70
CA ARG A 30 2.50 -22.26 26.15
C ARG A 30 1.13 -21.90 26.71
N ARG A 31 0.42 -20.94 26.08
CA ARG A 31 -0.88 -20.45 26.55
C ARG A 31 -2.05 -21.25 26.00
N VAL A 32 -2.06 -21.52 24.69
CA VAL A 32 -3.19 -22.16 24.03
C VAL A 32 -2.93 -23.61 23.62
N GLY A 33 -1.69 -24.08 23.70
CA GLY A 33 -1.28 -25.43 23.35
C GLY A 33 -0.54 -25.53 22.02
N ARG A 34 0.11 -26.68 21.79
CA ARG A 34 0.99 -26.93 20.63
C ARG A 34 0.27 -26.89 19.28
N TRP A 35 -1.06 -27.01 19.24
CA TRP A 35 -1.81 -26.90 17.99
C TRP A 35 -1.59 -25.53 17.32
N ALA A 36 -1.33 -24.47 18.08
CA ALA A 36 -1.14 -23.12 17.57
C ALA A 36 0.11 -22.99 16.69
N VAL A 37 1.11 -23.87 16.86
CA VAL A 37 2.34 -23.87 16.05
C VAL A 37 2.29 -24.87 14.88
N LEU A 38 1.19 -25.62 14.71
CA LEU A 38 1.01 -26.49 13.55
C LEU A 38 0.90 -25.67 12.26
N ARG A 39 1.58 -26.11 11.21
CA ARG A 39 1.57 -25.45 9.92
C ARG A 39 0.40 -25.95 9.08
N SER A 40 -0.74 -25.27 9.17
CA SER A 40 -1.96 -25.66 8.45
C SER A 40 -2.67 -24.51 7.75
N VAL A 41 -2.26 -23.25 8.00
CA VAL A 41 -2.85 -22.09 7.33
C VAL A 41 -2.14 -21.88 6.00
N GLY A 42 -2.86 -22.03 4.88
CA GLY A 42 -2.31 -21.73 3.55
C GLY A 42 -1.97 -20.24 3.44
N ALA A 43 -0.75 -19.95 2.97
CA ALA A 43 -0.25 -18.59 2.86
C ALA A 43 0.84 -18.49 1.78
N PHE A 44 1.36 -17.27 1.57
CA PHE A 44 2.46 -17.07 0.64
C PHE A 44 3.70 -17.88 1.06
N GLY A 45 4.27 -18.63 0.11
CA GLY A 45 5.43 -19.49 0.36
C GLY A 45 5.13 -20.79 1.12
N GLY A 46 3.86 -21.23 1.22
CA GLY A 46 3.49 -22.55 1.74
C GLY A 46 2.45 -22.48 2.86
N GLN A 47 2.67 -23.22 3.95
CA GLN A 47 1.76 -23.21 5.10
C GLN A 47 2.40 -22.47 6.28
N TRP A 48 1.65 -21.59 6.94
CA TRP A 48 2.05 -20.90 8.16
C TRP A 48 1.55 -21.63 9.42
N PRO A 49 2.26 -21.50 10.55
CA PRO A 49 1.72 -21.83 11.86
C PRO A 49 0.37 -21.15 12.12
N VAL A 50 -0.59 -21.84 12.71
CA VAL A 50 -1.95 -21.28 12.97
C VAL A 50 -1.88 -19.93 13.68
N TRP A 51 -1.00 -19.79 14.67
CA TRP A 51 -0.89 -18.56 15.44
C TRP A 51 -0.54 -17.32 14.60
N GLN A 52 0.21 -17.49 13.49
CA GLN A 52 0.63 -16.36 12.67
C GLN A 52 -0.55 -15.68 11.98
N ALA A 53 -1.65 -16.39 11.75
CA ALA A 53 -2.89 -15.80 11.23
C ALA A 53 -3.53 -14.80 12.23
N GLY A 54 -3.21 -14.92 13.53
CA GLY A 54 -3.69 -13.99 14.56
C GLY A 54 -2.88 -12.70 14.69
N ILE A 55 -1.70 -12.57 14.05
CA ILE A 55 -0.85 -11.38 14.18
C ILE A 55 -1.59 -10.13 13.72
N GLY A 56 -2.31 -10.20 12.59
CA GLY A 56 -3.10 -9.07 12.08
C GLY A 56 -4.17 -8.62 13.07
N GLY A 57 -4.87 -9.57 13.71
CA GLY A 57 -5.84 -9.27 14.76
C GLY A 57 -5.22 -8.60 15.99
N ALA A 58 -4.05 -9.06 16.43
CA ALA A 58 -3.32 -8.42 17.53
C ALA A 58 -2.83 -7.01 17.17
N ALA A 59 -2.38 -6.80 15.93
CA ALA A 59 -1.99 -5.48 15.43
C ALA A 59 -3.19 -4.52 15.36
N MET A 60 -4.36 -4.97 14.88
CA MET A 60 -5.59 -4.16 14.85
C MET A 60 -6.08 -3.77 16.26
N ARG A 61 -5.79 -4.59 17.28
CA ARG A 61 -6.04 -4.25 18.70
C ARG A 61 -5.00 -3.31 19.29
N GLY A 62 -4.00 -2.89 18.52
CA GLY A 62 -2.88 -2.06 19.00
C GLY A 62 -1.99 -2.77 20.01
N ALA A 63 -1.95 -4.11 20.00
CA ALA A 63 -1.20 -4.87 21.00
C ALA A 63 0.30 -4.96 20.69
N LEU A 64 0.66 -5.01 19.41
CA LEU A 64 2.04 -5.16 18.95
C LEU A 64 2.44 -4.13 17.90
N VAL A 65 3.73 -3.85 17.84
CA VAL A 65 4.41 -3.19 16.72
C VAL A 65 5.69 -3.97 16.38
N PHE A 66 6.28 -3.68 15.22
CA PHE A 66 7.59 -4.24 14.89
C PHE A 66 8.66 -3.69 15.82
N GLY A 67 9.51 -4.58 16.34
CA GLY A 67 10.72 -4.20 17.06
C GLY A 67 11.93 -4.12 16.13
N PRO A 68 13.11 -3.72 16.66
CA PRO A 68 14.37 -3.82 15.94
C PRO A 68 14.64 -5.26 15.48
N PRO A 69 15.00 -5.48 14.20
CA PRO A 69 15.23 -6.82 13.69
C PRO A 69 16.47 -7.46 14.33
N VAL A 70 16.49 -8.78 14.43
CA VAL A 70 17.66 -9.56 14.85
C VAL A 70 18.24 -10.27 13.64
N GLY A 71 19.28 -9.66 13.04
CA GLY A 71 19.76 -10.07 11.72
C GLY A 71 18.65 -9.93 10.67
N ALA A 72 18.37 -10.99 9.93
CA ALA A 72 17.26 -11.01 8.96
C ALA A 72 15.88 -11.30 9.57
N ARG A 73 15.78 -11.53 10.89
CA ARG A 73 14.51 -11.90 11.55
C ARG A 73 13.73 -10.68 11.99
N VAL A 74 12.45 -10.65 11.61
CA VAL A 74 11.47 -9.70 12.14
C VAL A 74 11.21 -9.98 13.62
N THR A 75 11.06 -8.93 14.41
CA THR A 75 10.67 -9.02 15.81
C THR A 75 9.41 -8.23 16.11
N PHE A 76 8.76 -8.57 17.21
CA PHE A 76 7.56 -7.91 17.73
C PHE A 76 7.79 -7.47 19.17
N VAL A 77 7.24 -6.32 19.52
CA VAL A 77 7.23 -5.78 20.88
C VAL A 77 5.81 -5.40 21.29
N ARG A 78 5.56 -5.35 22.61
CA ARG A 78 4.30 -4.83 23.14
C ARG A 78 4.22 -3.34 22.82
N ALA A 79 3.18 -2.94 22.10
CA ALA A 79 3.04 -1.56 21.64
C ALA A 79 2.97 -0.55 22.79
N SER A 80 2.24 -0.88 23.86
CA SER A 80 2.10 0.00 25.03
C SER A 80 3.39 0.31 25.76
N ASP A 81 4.35 -0.62 25.72
CA ASP A 81 5.63 -0.47 26.42
C ASP A 81 6.58 0.44 25.63
N TRP A 82 6.40 0.54 24.31
CA TRP A 82 7.25 1.31 23.40
C TRP A 82 6.66 2.66 23.03
N LEU A 83 5.36 2.71 22.78
CA LEU A 83 4.64 3.89 22.31
C LEU A 83 3.89 4.59 23.46
N GLY A 84 3.87 4.00 24.65
CA GLY A 84 2.99 4.41 25.75
C GLY A 84 1.55 3.93 25.55
N LYS A 85 0.67 4.31 26.47
CA LYS A 85 -0.74 3.92 26.41
C LYS A 85 -1.41 4.45 25.14
N ILE A 86 -1.74 3.55 24.22
CA ILE A 86 -2.52 3.87 23.02
C ILE A 86 -4.00 3.98 23.44
N THR A 87 -4.56 5.17 23.31
CA THR A 87 -6.00 5.41 23.58
C THR A 87 -6.69 5.65 22.26
N SER A 88 -7.57 4.73 21.87
CA SER A 88 -8.39 4.90 20.66
C SER A 88 -9.58 5.81 20.97
N PRO A 89 -9.94 6.74 20.07
CA PRO A 89 -11.21 7.45 20.19
C PRO A 89 -12.38 6.46 20.07
N PRO A 90 -13.60 6.85 20.50
CA PRO A 90 -14.81 6.06 20.25
C PRO A 90 -14.89 5.64 18.79
N GLU A 91 -15.35 4.41 18.53
CA GLU A 91 -15.35 3.81 17.19
C GLU A 91 -15.97 4.71 16.12
N SER A 92 -17.10 5.33 16.41
CA SER A 92 -17.80 6.25 15.49
C SER A 92 -16.99 7.51 15.17
N GLN A 93 -16.17 8.00 16.11
CA GLN A 93 -15.24 9.11 15.87
C GLN A 93 -14.03 8.63 15.06
N ALA A 94 -13.49 7.45 15.37
CA ALA A 94 -12.36 6.85 14.64
C ALA A 94 -12.71 6.65 13.16
N GLN A 95 -13.89 6.10 12.87
CA GLN A 95 -14.33 5.83 11.49
C GLN A 95 -14.58 7.10 10.68
N ARG A 96 -15.16 8.15 11.30
CA ARG A 96 -15.33 9.46 10.64
C ARG A 96 -13.98 10.12 10.34
N GLU A 97 -13.06 10.07 11.29
CA GLU A 97 -11.70 10.60 11.09
C GLU A 97 -10.95 9.81 10.01
N LEU A 98 -11.15 8.49 9.94
CA LEU A 98 -10.58 7.65 8.88
C LEU A 98 -11.08 8.08 7.49
N MET A 99 -12.39 8.25 7.31
CA MET A 99 -12.96 8.71 6.04
C MET A 99 -12.46 10.12 5.69
N ARG A 100 -12.42 11.04 6.65
CA ARG A 100 -11.91 12.41 6.43
C ARG A 100 -10.45 12.38 5.96
N ARG A 101 -9.58 11.58 6.59
CA ARG A 101 -8.18 11.44 6.17
C ARG A 101 -8.03 10.77 4.82
N TYR A 102 -8.87 9.78 4.52
CA TYR A 102 -8.92 9.14 3.22
C TYR A 102 -9.24 10.17 2.12
N LEU A 103 -10.30 10.97 2.30
CA LEU A 103 -10.66 12.02 1.35
C LEU A 103 -9.57 13.10 1.21
N GLY A 104 -8.87 13.44 2.29
CA GLY A 104 -7.74 14.37 2.22
C GLY A 104 -6.51 13.83 1.48
N ALA A 105 -6.43 12.52 1.23
CA ALA A 105 -5.30 11.89 0.53
C ALA A 105 -5.66 11.40 -0.88
N TYR A 106 -6.89 10.90 -1.06
CA TYR A 106 -7.35 10.23 -2.28
C TYR A 106 -8.64 10.82 -2.83
N GLY A 107 -9.18 11.87 -2.21
CA GLY A 107 -10.36 12.57 -2.71
C GLY A 107 -10.06 13.37 -3.99
N PRO A 108 -11.09 13.71 -4.77
CA PRO A 108 -12.49 13.31 -4.59
C PRO A 108 -12.71 11.81 -4.80
N ALA A 109 -13.53 11.17 -3.95
CA ALA A 109 -13.80 9.72 -4.02
C ALA A 109 -15.24 9.35 -3.64
N THR A 110 -15.72 8.22 -4.15
CA THR A 110 -17.05 7.66 -3.88
C THR A 110 -17.09 6.85 -2.59
N ASP A 111 -18.30 6.61 -2.07
CA ASP A 111 -18.52 5.70 -0.93
C ASP A 111 -17.98 4.29 -1.23
N ALA A 112 -18.10 3.82 -2.48
CA ALA A 112 -17.65 2.50 -2.89
C ALA A 112 -16.11 2.38 -2.89
N GLU A 113 -15.40 3.42 -3.33
CA GLU A 113 -13.94 3.46 -3.32
C GLU A 113 -13.40 3.52 -1.89
N PHE A 114 -14.01 4.34 -1.02
CA PHE A 114 -13.66 4.34 0.40
C PHE A 114 -13.95 2.99 1.06
N ALA A 115 -15.11 2.38 0.79
CA ALA A 115 -15.48 1.08 1.35
C ALA A 115 -14.51 -0.03 0.94
N GLN A 116 -14.11 -0.02 -0.34
CA GLN A 116 -13.08 -0.93 -0.86
C GLN A 116 -11.74 -0.73 -0.14
N TRP A 117 -11.29 0.53 0.00
CA TRP A 117 -10.02 0.85 0.64
C TRP A 117 -10.00 0.50 2.15
N ALA A 118 -11.06 0.84 2.87
CA ALA A 118 -11.19 0.61 4.31
C ALA A 118 -11.59 -0.84 4.66
N PHE A 119 -11.92 -1.65 3.65
CA PHE A 119 -12.44 -3.01 3.81
C PHE A 119 -13.70 -3.07 4.69
N ILE A 120 -14.66 -2.19 4.39
CA ILE A 120 -15.97 -2.10 5.07
C ILE A 120 -17.13 -2.23 4.08
N GLU A 121 -18.35 -2.39 4.58
CA GLU A 121 -19.54 -2.40 3.73
C GLU A 121 -19.81 -1.03 3.10
N PRO A 122 -20.18 -0.96 1.81
CA PRO A 122 -20.53 0.30 1.15
C PRO A 122 -21.64 1.09 1.86
N ARG A 123 -22.61 0.38 2.44
CA ARG A 123 -23.67 0.99 3.26
C ARG A 123 -23.09 1.77 4.44
N ARG A 124 -22.06 1.23 5.10
CA ARG A 124 -21.38 1.90 6.23
C ARG A 124 -20.60 3.12 5.77
N ALA A 125 -19.95 3.07 4.62
CA ALA A 125 -19.28 4.24 4.03
C ALA A 125 -20.26 5.41 3.80
N GLY A 126 -21.44 5.14 3.21
CA GLY A 126 -22.46 6.18 3.01
C GLY A 126 -23.05 6.75 4.31
N GLU A 127 -23.16 5.95 5.38
CA GLU A 127 -23.51 6.46 6.71
C GLU A 127 -22.44 7.40 7.27
N LEU A 128 -21.16 7.08 7.08
CA LEU A 128 -20.05 7.91 7.52
C LEU A 128 -19.99 9.23 6.75
N ALA A 129 -20.21 9.21 5.43
CA ALA A 129 -20.32 10.41 4.60
C ALA A 129 -21.40 11.36 5.14
N LYS A 130 -22.62 10.84 5.37
CA LYS A 130 -23.71 11.60 5.96
C LYS A 130 -23.37 12.16 7.34
N ALA A 131 -22.68 11.38 8.16
CA ALA A 131 -22.29 11.79 9.51
C ALA A 131 -21.13 12.81 9.54
N LEU A 132 -20.42 13.01 8.43
CA LEU A 132 -19.43 14.08 8.27
C LEU A 132 -20.08 15.43 7.96
N GLY A 133 -21.30 15.46 7.40
CA GLY A 133 -22.05 16.68 7.11
C GLY A 133 -21.22 17.70 6.35
N ASP A 134 -21.23 18.95 6.81
CA ASP A 134 -20.56 20.09 6.16
C ASP A 134 -19.01 20.01 6.14
N ALA A 135 -18.40 18.97 6.73
CA ALA A 135 -16.96 18.74 6.63
C ALA A 135 -16.54 18.20 5.25
N ILE A 136 -17.49 17.71 4.47
CA ILE A 136 -17.29 17.22 3.11
C ILE A 136 -18.33 17.84 2.17
N GLU A 137 -18.02 17.92 0.90
CA GLU A 137 -18.95 18.36 -0.13
C GLU A 137 -18.96 17.39 -1.31
N GLU A 138 -20.09 17.33 -2.00
CA GLU A 138 -20.19 16.57 -3.23
C GLU A 138 -19.69 17.41 -4.40
N VAL A 139 -18.87 16.81 -5.25
CA VAL A 139 -18.36 17.42 -6.49
C VAL A 139 -18.59 16.52 -7.68
N ASP A 140 -18.66 17.13 -8.86
CA ASP A 140 -18.65 16.43 -10.14
C ASP A 140 -17.27 16.59 -10.78
N VAL A 141 -16.58 15.48 -10.99
CA VAL A 141 -15.30 15.41 -11.70
C VAL A 141 -15.53 14.68 -13.03
N GLU A 142 -15.67 15.44 -14.11
CA GLU A 142 -15.85 14.90 -15.47
C GLU A 142 -17.02 13.89 -15.57
N GLY A 143 -18.14 14.18 -14.92
CA GLY A 143 -19.33 13.34 -14.84
C GLY A 143 -19.33 12.32 -13.70
N HIS A 144 -18.30 12.30 -12.87
CA HIS A 144 -18.20 11.40 -11.71
C HIS A 144 -18.51 12.15 -10.42
N ARG A 145 -19.67 11.85 -9.82
CA ARG A 145 -20.05 12.40 -8.50
C ARG A 145 -19.25 11.73 -7.40
N ALA A 146 -18.58 12.53 -6.58
CA ALA A 146 -17.69 12.07 -5.53
C ALA A 146 -17.70 13.02 -4.32
N TRP A 147 -17.23 12.54 -3.18
CA TRP A 147 -17.00 13.35 -1.98
C TRP A 147 -15.59 13.93 -1.98
N GLN A 148 -15.45 15.17 -1.55
CA GLN A 148 -14.17 15.77 -1.20
C GLN A 148 -14.26 16.50 0.14
N ILE A 149 -13.11 16.86 0.72
CA ILE A 149 -13.09 17.77 1.87
C ILE A 149 -13.71 19.10 1.46
N ALA A 150 -14.61 19.65 2.30
CA ALA A 150 -15.30 20.89 1.98
C ALA A 150 -14.32 22.04 1.72
N GLY A 151 -14.47 22.72 0.59
CA GLY A 151 -13.60 23.81 0.18
C GLY A 151 -12.24 23.38 -0.35
N ASP A 152 -11.98 22.07 -0.48
CA ASP A 152 -10.79 21.60 -1.19
C ASP A 152 -10.86 22.04 -2.65
N ARG A 153 -9.74 22.53 -3.17
CA ARG A 153 -9.66 23.13 -4.49
C ARG A 153 -8.51 22.44 -5.21
N PRO A 154 -8.74 21.92 -6.43
CA PRO A 154 -7.67 21.28 -7.17
C PRO A 154 -6.52 22.27 -7.34
N GLY A 155 -5.31 21.80 -7.03
CA GLY A 155 -4.10 22.55 -7.30
C GLY A 155 -3.97 22.87 -8.79
N ARG A 156 -3.15 23.87 -9.13
CA ARG A 156 -2.85 24.16 -10.53
C ARG A 156 -2.23 22.94 -11.19
N ALA A 157 -2.81 22.50 -12.31
CA ALA A 157 -2.26 21.42 -13.12
C ALA A 157 -0.76 21.64 -13.35
N SER A 158 0.05 20.73 -12.83
CA SER A 158 1.50 20.79 -12.94
C SER A 158 1.97 19.62 -13.78
N THR A 159 2.85 19.88 -14.74
CA THR A 159 3.49 18.78 -15.45
C THR A 159 4.36 17.99 -14.46
N SER A 160 4.07 16.71 -14.28
CA SER A 160 4.74 15.86 -13.30
C SER A 160 5.28 14.60 -13.96
N THR A 161 6.44 14.15 -13.48
CA THR A 161 7.02 12.87 -13.89
C THR A 161 7.60 12.21 -12.67
N LEU A 162 7.04 11.07 -12.28
CA LEU A 162 7.44 10.35 -11.08
C LEU A 162 7.75 8.89 -11.45
N LEU A 163 8.69 8.30 -10.75
CA LEU A 163 8.98 6.88 -10.80
C LEU A 163 8.55 6.28 -9.48
N LEU A 164 7.35 5.69 -9.46
CA LEU A 164 6.76 5.13 -8.25
C LEU A 164 7.23 3.68 -8.07
N PRO A 165 7.65 3.30 -6.85
CA PRO A 165 8.01 1.93 -6.55
C PRO A 165 6.78 1.01 -6.60
N ARG A 166 7.03 -0.29 -6.44
CA ARG A 166 5.95 -1.25 -6.24
C ARG A 166 5.16 -0.90 -4.99
N PHE A 167 3.86 -1.12 -5.06
CA PHE A 167 2.89 -0.91 -3.99
C PHE A 167 2.88 0.53 -3.45
N ASP A 168 3.28 1.50 -4.27
CA ASP A 168 3.19 2.91 -3.91
C ASP A 168 1.73 3.28 -3.61
N CYS A 169 1.53 4.05 -2.54
CA CYS A 169 0.20 4.38 -2.05
C CYS A 169 -0.61 5.21 -3.05
N TYR A 170 0.03 6.01 -3.92
CA TYR A 170 -0.68 6.74 -4.96
C TYR A 170 -1.28 5.77 -5.99
N ALA A 171 -0.46 4.86 -6.54
CA ALA A 171 -0.93 3.92 -7.55
C ALA A 171 -1.95 2.91 -7.00
N VAL A 172 -1.74 2.44 -5.76
CA VAL A 172 -2.62 1.47 -5.10
C VAL A 172 -3.85 2.14 -4.47
N GLY A 173 -3.77 3.38 -4.00
CA GLY A 173 -4.85 4.03 -3.26
C GLY A 173 -5.79 4.87 -4.12
N SER A 174 -5.32 5.40 -5.25
CA SER A 174 -6.10 6.33 -6.08
C SER A 174 -7.07 5.63 -7.02
N HIS A 175 -8.26 6.20 -7.15
CA HIS A 175 -9.36 5.73 -7.99
C HIS A 175 -10.03 6.92 -8.71
N PRO A 176 -10.76 6.72 -9.82
CA PRO A 176 -11.00 5.45 -10.52
C PRO A 176 -9.73 4.86 -11.16
N ARG A 177 -9.63 3.52 -11.20
CA ARG A 177 -8.41 2.83 -11.71
C ARG A 177 -8.10 3.16 -13.16
N ASP A 178 -9.12 3.29 -14.00
CA ASP A 178 -8.96 3.57 -15.43
C ASP A 178 -8.49 5.02 -15.68
N VAL A 179 -8.64 5.92 -14.70
CA VAL A 179 -8.06 7.28 -14.77
C VAL A 179 -6.57 7.24 -14.40
N VAL A 180 -6.24 6.55 -13.30
CA VAL A 180 -4.84 6.43 -12.82
C VAL A 180 -4.00 5.63 -13.81
N ALA A 181 -4.56 4.55 -14.36
CA ALA A 181 -3.91 3.70 -15.36
C ALA A 181 -4.85 3.54 -16.58
N PRO A 182 -4.71 4.44 -17.58
CA PRO A 182 -5.54 4.42 -18.78
C PRO A 182 -5.60 3.04 -19.46
N PRO A 183 -6.78 2.59 -19.95
CA PRO A 183 -6.94 1.26 -20.54
C PRO A 183 -5.98 0.97 -21.71
N ASP A 184 -5.64 1.98 -22.52
CA ASP A 184 -4.70 1.84 -23.62
C ASP A 184 -3.26 1.63 -23.12
N VAL A 185 -2.87 2.27 -22.01
CA VAL A 185 -1.59 2.02 -21.33
C VAL A 185 -1.57 0.61 -20.74
N VAL A 186 -2.65 0.16 -20.12
CA VAL A 186 -2.75 -1.19 -19.58
C VAL A 186 -2.64 -2.24 -20.68
N ALA A 187 -3.29 -2.02 -21.83
CA ALA A 187 -3.15 -2.90 -22.99
C ALA A 187 -1.70 -2.96 -23.51
N ARG A 188 -1.01 -1.82 -23.60
CA ARG A 188 0.41 -1.77 -23.99
C ARG A 188 1.32 -2.42 -22.95
N ALA A 189 1.02 -2.27 -21.66
CA ALA A 189 1.72 -2.97 -20.58
C ALA A 189 1.55 -4.49 -20.69
N ALA A 190 0.33 -4.97 -20.96
CA ALA A 190 0.06 -6.39 -21.17
C ALA A 190 0.80 -6.94 -22.40
N ALA A 191 0.89 -6.15 -23.48
CA ALA A 191 1.63 -6.53 -24.69
C ALA A 191 3.15 -6.68 -24.48
N THR A 192 3.70 -6.22 -23.35
CA THR A 192 5.11 -6.48 -22.99
C THR A 192 5.37 -7.95 -22.61
N GLY A 193 4.32 -8.71 -22.27
CA GLY A 193 4.43 -10.08 -21.76
C GLY A 193 4.90 -10.20 -20.31
N LEU A 194 5.07 -9.07 -19.59
CA LEU A 194 5.52 -9.06 -18.20
C LEU A 194 4.39 -9.26 -17.20
N LEU A 195 3.18 -8.80 -17.53
CA LEU A 195 2.00 -8.99 -16.68
C LEU A 195 1.52 -10.44 -16.81
N THR A 196 1.45 -11.16 -15.68
CA THR A 196 0.98 -12.55 -15.67
C THR A 196 -0.49 -12.62 -16.09
N ARG A 197 -0.82 -13.55 -16.99
CA ARG A 197 -2.21 -13.90 -17.30
C ARG A 197 -2.76 -14.69 -16.12
N GLY A 198 -3.41 -14.02 -15.17
CA GLY A 198 -4.05 -14.62 -14.00
C GLY A 198 -5.25 -13.78 -13.55
N ALA A 199 -6.14 -14.36 -12.75
CA ALA A 199 -7.43 -13.76 -12.36
C ALA A 199 -7.25 -12.38 -11.70
N GLY A 200 -7.55 -11.33 -12.44
CA GLY A 200 -7.47 -9.93 -12.06
C GLY A 200 -7.47 -9.06 -13.31
N SER A 201 -8.07 -7.86 -13.23
CA SER A 201 -7.92 -6.88 -14.31
C SER A 201 -6.44 -6.50 -14.45
N GLY A 202 -5.96 -6.24 -15.68
CA GLY A 202 -4.56 -5.87 -15.91
C GLY A 202 -4.09 -4.68 -15.05
N HIS A 203 -5.04 -3.84 -14.60
CA HIS A 203 -4.84 -2.80 -13.59
C HIS A 203 -4.20 -3.33 -12.30
N ALA A 204 -4.72 -4.41 -11.70
CA ALA A 204 -4.24 -4.91 -10.40
C ALA A 204 -2.75 -5.33 -10.45
N PHE A 205 -2.29 -5.85 -11.59
CA PHE A 205 -0.89 -6.22 -11.79
C PHE A 205 -0.01 -5.03 -12.17
N LEU A 206 -0.57 -3.97 -12.75
CA LEU A 206 0.18 -2.78 -13.13
C LEU A 206 0.33 -1.78 -11.97
N VAL A 207 -0.76 -1.47 -11.24
CA VAL A 207 -0.78 -0.38 -10.23
C VAL A 207 -0.47 -0.83 -8.80
N GLY A 208 0.18 -1.99 -8.64
CA GLY A 208 0.63 -2.48 -7.35
C GLY A 208 1.96 -3.22 -7.45
N PRO A 209 1.98 -4.44 -7.99
CA PRO A 209 3.18 -5.25 -7.98
C PRO A 209 4.22 -4.80 -9.02
N MET A 210 3.97 -3.79 -9.87
CA MET A 210 4.94 -3.24 -10.82
C MET A 210 5.40 -1.83 -10.43
N PRO A 211 6.69 -1.47 -10.64
CA PRO A 211 7.13 -0.08 -10.57
C PRO A 211 6.63 0.67 -11.81
N VAL A 212 5.99 1.83 -11.60
CA VAL A 212 5.34 2.59 -12.68
C VAL A 212 5.96 3.97 -12.88
N LEU A 213 6.04 4.38 -14.14
CA LEU A 213 6.28 5.77 -14.52
C LEU A 213 4.94 6.49 -14.51
N LEU A 214 4.80 7.54 -13.71
CA LEU A 214 3.70 8.49 -13.83
C LEU A 214 4.11 9.67 -14.70
N VAL A 215 3.18 10.07 -15.57
CA VAL A 215 3.23 11.31 -16.35
C VAL A 215 1.93 12.05 -16.10
N ASP A 216 2.04 13.24 -15.52
CA ASP A 216 0.90 14.14 -15.25
C ASP A 216 -0.21 13.46 -14.44
N GLY A 217 0.18 12.63 -13.46
CA GLY A 217 -0.74 11.89 -12.57
C GLY A 217 -1.21 10.52 -13.09
N THR A 218 -0.93 10.17 -14.34
CA THR A 218 -1.37 8.88 -14.92
C THR A 218 -0.20 7.97 -15.25
N VAL A 219 -0.41 6.66 -15.21
CA VAL A 219 0.61 5.68 -15.60
C VAL A 219 0.94 5.89 -17.08
N GLY A 220 2.21 6.19 -17.36
CA GLY A 220 2.77 6.36 -18.71
C GLY A 220 3.84 5.33 -19.05
N GLY A 221 4.18 4.42 -18.14
CA GLY A 221 5.19 3.40 -18.38
C GLY A 221 5.49 2.55 -17.16
N ILE A 222 6.50 1.68 -17.31
CA ILE A 222 7.02 0.82 -16.24
C ILE A 222 8.53 1.01 -16.14
N TRP A 223 9.10 0.72 -14.98
CA TRP A 223 10.53 0.84 -14.78
C TRP A 223 11.10 -0.28 -13.92
N GLU A 224 12.42 -0.41 -13.97
CA GLU A 224 13.20 -1.30 -13.11
C GLU A 224 14.51 -0.63 -12.71
N SER A 225 15.15 -1.17 -11.68
CA SER A 225 16.47 -0.71 -11.26
C SER A 225 17.39 -1.85 -10.88
N THR A 226 18.67 -1.67 -11.18
CA THR A 226 19.75 -2.47 -10.60
C THR A 226 20.64 -1.57 -9.75
N ARG A 227 21.11 -2.11 -8.62
CA ARG A 227 21.88 -1.35 -7.63
C ARG A 227 23.23 -2.00 -7.39
N THR A 228 24.27 -1.18 -7.33
CA THR A 228 25.59 -1.54 -6.80
C THR A 228 25.86 -0.75 -5.51
N ALA A 229 27.06 -0.91 -4.93
CA ALA A 229 27.44 -0.17 -3.73
C ALA A 229 27.47 1.36 -3.92
N LYS A 230 27.72 1.86 -5.14
CA LYS A 230 27.90 3.30 -5.42
C LYS A 230 26.91 3.87 -6.43
N HIS A 231 26.13 3.03 -7.11
CA HIS A 231 25.34 3.45 -8.26
C HIS A 231 23.99 2.73 -8.35
N ILE A 232 22.96 3.44 -8.81
CA ILE A 232 21.64 2.90 -9.19
C ILE A 232 21.38 3.14 -10.68
N ALA A 233 21.26 2.06 -11.46
CA ALA A 233 20.90 2.13 -12.87
C ALA A 233 19.39 1.95 -13.00
N ILE A 234 18.69 2.95 -13.54
CA ILE A 234 17.25 2.93 -13.74
C ILE A 234 16.95 2.74 -15.22
N ARG A 235 16.18 1.71 -15.55
CA ARG A 235 15.66 1.48 -16.90
C ARG A 235 14.17 1.76 -16.93
N VAL A 236 13.75 2.57 -17.87
CA VAL A 236 12.35 2.95 -18.05
C VAL A 236 11.88 2.48 -19.41
N GLN A 237 10.73 1.80 -19.44
CA GLN A 237 9.99 1.47 -20.64
C GLN A 237 8.74 2.35 -20.70
N PRO A 238 8.80 3.49 -21.41
CA PRO A 238 7.61 4.29 -21.67
C PRO A 238 6.59 3.46 -22.46
N LEU A 239 5.35 3.54 -22.04
CA LEU A 239 4.19 3.03 -22.77
C LEU A 239 3.45 4.16 -23.48
N ILE A 240 3.92 5.39 -23.37
CA ILE A 240 3.45 6.55 -24.13
C ILE A 240 4.64 7.26 -24.79
N THR A 241 4.37 8.11 -25.77
CA THR A 241 5.40 8.99 -26.35
C THR A 241 5.77 10.09 -25.36
N LEU A 242 7.05 10.18 -25.03
CA LEU A 242 7.59 11.26 -24.21
C LEU A 242 8.18 12.36 -25.11
N ASP A 243 7.69 13.58 -24.99
CA ASP A 243 8.30 14.75 -25.61
C ASP A 243 9.63 15.14 -24.90
N ALA A 244 10.32 16.15 -25.44
CA ALA A 244 11.59 16.60 -24.88
C ALA A 244 11.47 17.14 -23.44
N LYS A 245 10.33 17.74 -23.07
CA LYS A 245 10.11 18.28 -21.72
C LYS A 245 9.91 17.14 -20.72
N ARG A 246 9.11 16.13 -21.07
CA ARG A 246 8.86 14.91 -20.27
C ARG A 246 10.13 14.08 -20.12
N ARG A 247 10.96 13.95 -21.17
CA ARG A 247 12.28 13.30 -21.06
C ARG A 247 13.20 14.00 -20.05
N ARG A 248 13.32 15.32 -20.11
CA ARG A 248 14.08 16.09 -19.10
C ARG A 248 13.50 15.96 -17.69
N SER A 249 12.18 15.85 -17.57
CA SER A 249 11.53 15.63 -16.28
C SER A 249 11.79 14.23 -15.72
N LEU A 250 11.85 13.22 -16.59
CA LEU A 250 12.22 11.86 -16.23
C LEU A 250 13.68 11.78 -15.76
N GLU A 251 14.61 12.47 -16.42
CA GLU A 251 16.01 12.57 -15.98
C GLU A 251 16.10 13.16 -14.57
N ARG A 252 15.34 14.23 -14.27
CA ARG A 252 15.24 14.78 -12.91
C ARG A 252 14.64 13.81 -11.90
N ALA A 253 13.63 13.04 -12.29
CA ALA A 253 13.05 12.02 -11.41
C ALA A 253 14.06 10.92 -11.06
N VAL A 254 14.90 10.51 -12.02
CA VAL A 254 15.99 9.55 -11.80
C VAL A 254 17.07 10.12 -10.87
N MET A 255 17.50 11.37 -11.09
CA MET A 255 18.46 12.04 -10.20
C MET A 255 17.94 12.13 -8.76
N ARG A 256 16.66 12.48 -8.59
CA ARG A 256 16.01 12.54 -7.28
C ARG A 256 16.01 11.18 -6.57
N ILE A 257 15.81 10.08 -7.29
CA ILE A 257 15.94 8.74 -6.70
C ILE A 257 17.39 8.50 -6.25
N GLY A 258 18.38 8.84 -7.07
CA GLY A 258 19.80 8.77 -6.71
C GLY A 258 20.11 9.51 -5.41
N GLU A 259 19.65 10.76 -5.30
CA GLU A 259 19.77 11.58 -4.08
C GLU A 259 19.12 10.92 -2.87
N MET A 260 17.88 10.42 -3.00
CA MET A 260 17.15 9.75 -1.91
C MET A 260 17.86 8.51 -1.38
N VAL A 261 18.48 7.72 -2.27
CA VAL A 261 19.18 6.48 -1.87
C VAL A 261 20.67 6.69 -1.59
N GLY A 262 21.19 7.91 -1.78
CA GLY A 262 22.59 8.27 -1.59
C GLY A 262 23.54 7.62 -2.61
N LEU A 263 23.12 7.47 -3.87
CA LEU A 263 23.91 6.84 -4.94
C LEU A 263 23.93 7.69 -6.21
N GLU A 264 24.98 7.54 -7.01
CA GLU A 264 24.98 8.04 -8.39
C GLU A 264 23.88 7.33 -9.20
N SER A 265 23.16 8.07 -10.04
CA SER A 265 22.06 7.53 -10.83
C SER A 265 22.32 7.68 -12.32
N SER A 266 21.91 6.68 -13.10
CA SER A 266 21.81 6.79 -14.56
C SER A 266 20.48 6.26 -15.08
N ILE A 267 20.10 6.73 -16.25
CA ILE A 267 18.86 6.36 -16.94
C ILE A 267 19.15 5.67 -18.27
N ALA A 268 18.37 4.62 -18.57
CA ALA A 268 18.24 4.05 -19.90
C ALA A 268 16.77 3.94 -20.30
N ILE A 269 16.44 4.31 -21.54
CA ILE A 269 15.12 4.05 -22.13
C ILE A 269 15.18 2.73 -22.89
N GLY A 270 14.28 1.80 -22.59
CA GLY A 270 14.22 0.51 -23.28
C GLY A 270 13.35 -0.51 -22.57
N LYS A 271 13.31 -1.73 -23.11
CA LYS A 271 12.50 -2.82 -22.54
C LYS A 271 12.97 -3.17 -21.13
N VAL A 272 12.03 -3.26 -20.19
CA VAL A 272 12.30 -3.81 -18.85
C VAL A 272 12.05 -5.31 -18.83
N SER A 273 12.67 -6.01 -17.87
CA SER A 273 12.59 -7.46 -17.70
C SER A 273 11.90 -7.89 -16.40
N THR A 274 11.76 -6.93 -15.49
CA THR A 274 11.18 -7.10 -14.17
C THR A 274 9.72 -7.55 -14.24
N ARG A 275 9.42 -8.69 -13.60
CA ARG A 275 8.05 -9.21 -13.45
C ARG A 275 7.33 -8.59 -12.24
N PRO A 276 5.99 -8.64 -12.20
CA PRO A 276 5.21 -8.29 -11.02
C PRO A 276 5.75 -9.03 -9.79
N HIS A 277 5.90 -8.33 -8.67
CA HIS A 277 6.26 -8.98 -7.41
C HIS A 277 5.02 -9.66 -6.83
N LEU A 278 4.79 -10.91 -7.24
CA LEU A 278 3.85 -11.86 -6.63
C LEU A 278 4.39 -13.28 -6.86
#